data_AF-A0A842MMU3-F1
#
_entry.id   AF-A0A842MMU3-F1
#
_cell.length_a   1.000
_cell.length_b   1.000
_cell.length_c   1.000
_cell.angle_alpha   90.00
_cell.angle_beta   90.00
_cell.angle_gamma   90.00
#
_symmetry.space_group_name_H-M   'P 1'
#
loop_
_entity.id
_entity.type
_entity.pdbx_description
1 polymer ?
#
loop_
_entity_poly.entity_id
_entity_poly.type
_entity_poly.pdbx_seq_one_letter_code
_entity_poly.pdbx_strand_id
1 'polypeptide(L)' 'MRLFSKWEKLQCPYKGCEKKFDKPILLTDSSTIPRQTYYACPHCMSKLEIISDGIKIIEIKATDYPEVFDSPAKCAHYF' A
#
# COMPACT_ATOMS: atom_id res chain seq x y z
N MET A 1 9.81 24.12 -18.82
CA MET A 1 9.43 22.74 -18.45
C MET A 1 8.87 22.75 -17.03
N ARG A 2 7.55 22.56 -16.85
CA ARG A 2 6.91 22.41 -15.53
C ARG A 2 6.16 21.08 -15.53
N LEU A 3 6.85 20.01 -15.15
CA LEU A 3 6.27 18.69 -14.93
C LEU A 3 5.95 18.53 -13.45
N PHE A 4 4.89 19.19 -12.98
CA PHE A 4 4.25 18.82 -11.73
C PHE A 4 2.85 18.32 -12.06
N SER A 5 2.80 17.08 -12.52
CA SER A 5 1.57 16.32 -12.64
C SER A 5 0.94 16.28 -11.25
N LYS A 6 -0.23 16.90 -11.14
CA LYS A 6 -1.15 16.86 -9.99
C LYS A 6 -1.24 15.41 -9.50
N TRP A 7 -0.59 15.09 -8.37
CA TRP A 7 -0.77 13.82 -7.68
C TRP A 7 -2.21 13.78 -7.17
N GLU A 8 -3.06 12.99 -7.80
CA GLU A 8 -4.33 12.62 -7.19
C GLU A 8 -3.99 11.84 -5.92
N LYS A 9 -4.49 12.33 -4.78
CA LYS A 9 -4.21 11.71 -3.48
C LYS A 9 -4.77 10.29 -3.50
N LEU A 10 -3.88 9.33 -3.40
CA LEU A 10 -4.19 7.91 -3.39
C LEU A 10 -4.83 7.55 -2.05
N GLN A 11 -5.93 6.79 -2.07
CA GLN A 11 -6.61 6.37 -0.85
C GLN A 11 -6.28 4.91 -0.54
N CYS A 12 -6.00 4.61 0.73
CA CYS A 12 -5.75 3.24 1.16
C CYS A 12 -7.03 2.39 0.98
N PRO A 13 -6.96 1.22 0.30
CA PRO A 13 -8.13 0.37 0.05
C PRO A 13 -8.58 -0.43 1.28
N TYR A 14 -7.79 -0.46 2.35
CA TYR A 14 -8.13 -1.19 3.58
C TYR A 14 -9.13 -0.39 4.42
N LYS A 15 -10.28 -0.99 4.73
CA LYS A 15 -11.40 -0.40 5.50
C LYS A 15 -11.05 0.03 6.93
N GLY A 16 -9.87 -0.38 7.44
CA GLY A 16 -9.35 0.06 8.74
C GLY A 16 -8.43 1.28 8.70
N CYS A 17 -7.96 1.68 7.52
CA CYS A 17 -7.06 2.82 7.35
C CYS A 17 -7.74 3.94 6.57
N GLU A 18 -8.13 3.68 5.32
CA GLU A 18 -8.80 4.62 4.40
C GLU A 18 -8.12 6.01 4.26
N LYS A 19 -6.89 6.16 4.76
CA LYS A 19 -6.14 7.42 4.73
C LYS A 19 -5.65 7.71 3.33
N LYS A 20 -5.62 9.01 2.99
CA LYS A 20 -5.13 9.53 1.71
C LYS A 20 -3.65 9.88 1.81
N PHE A 21 -2.87 9.50 0.81
CA PHE A 21 -1.43 9.75 0.73
C PHE A 21 -1.02 10.07 -0.71
N ASP A 22 0.07 10.81 -0.87
CA ASP A 22 0.53 11.23 -2.21
C ASP A 22 1.37 10.14 -2.91
N LYS A 23 2.13 9.35 -2.14
CA LYS A 23 2.99 8.29 -2.67
C LYS A 23 3.05 7.09 -1.71
N PRO A 24 2.93 5.85 -2.22
CA PRO A 24 3.12 4.66 -1.41
C PRO A 24 4.61 4.50 -1.04
N ILE A 25 4.86 3.81 0.06
CA ILE A 25 6.22 3.46 0.49
C ILE A 25 6.61 2.10 -0.08
N LEU A 26 7.90 1.84 -0.19
CA LEU A 26 8.45 0.55 -0.61
C LEU A 26 8.98 -0.16 0.63
N LEU A 27 8.43 -1.33 0.94
CA LEU A 27 8.85 -2.16 2.08
C LEU A 27 9.48 -3.45 1.57
N THR A 28 10.56 -3.86 2.23
CA THR A 28 11.25 -5.12 1.95
C THR A 28 10.98 -6.11 3.07
N ASP A 29 10.24 -7.16 2.76
CA ASP A 29 10.02 -8.28 3.65
C ASP A 29 11.27 -9.13 3.73
N SER A 30 11.90 -9.11 4.91
CA SER A 30 13.12 -9.87 5.18
C SER A 30 12.83 -11.25 5.78
N SER A 31 11.56 -11.53 6.12
CA SER A 31 11.11 -12.82 6.68
C SER A 31 10.90 -13.91 5.63
N THR A 32 10.66 -13.53 4.38
CA THR A 32 10.52 -14.46 3.26
C THR A 32 11.85 -14.66 2.53
N ILE A 33 12.08 -15.90 2.06
CA ILE A 33 13.23 -16.25 1.21
C ILE A 33 12.66 -16.75 -0.12
N PRO A 34 12.94 -16.08 -1.26
CA PRO A 34 13.73 -14.86 -1.39
C PRO A 34 13.02 -13.63 -0.79
N ARG A 35 13.80 -12.64 -0.37
CA ARG A 35 13.26 -11.37 0.16
C ARG A 35 12.35 -10.72 -0.88
N GLN A 36 11.17 -10.32 -0.45
CA GLN A 36 10.19 -9.71 -1.34
C GLN A 36 10.05 -8.22 -1.04
N THR A 37 10.17 -7.40 -2.08
CA THR A 37 9.96 -5.95 -1.98
C THR A 37 8.59 -5.60 -2.55
N TYR A 38 7.75 -4.92 -1.78
CA TYR A 38 6.39 -4.55 -2.17
C TYR A 38 6.05 -3.11 -1.80
N TYR A 39 5.05 -2.56 -2.48
CA TYR A 39 4.49 -1.26 -2.14
C TYR A 39 3.54 -1.38 -0.95
N ALA A 40 3.55 -0.39 -0.07
CA ALA A 40 2.72 -0.38 1.12
C ALA A 40 2.18 1.02 1.44
N CYS A 41 1.10 1.06 2.22
CA CYS A 41 0.54 2.31 2.70
C CYS A 41 1.45 2.93 3.79
N PRO A 42 1.80 4.23 3.74
CA PRO A 42 2.65 4.86 4.75
C PRO A 42 2.01 4.94 6.15
N HIS A 43 0.69 4.81 6.24
CA HIS A 43 -0.02 4.98 7.51
C HIS A 43 -0.27 3.68 8.26
N CYS A 44 -0.52 2.60 7.52
CA CYS A 44 -0.88 1.30 8.10
C CYS A 44 0.06 0.18 7.65
N MET A 45 1.08 0.48 6.84
CA MET A 45 2.09 -0.46 6.33
C MET A 45 1.51 -1.69 5.61
N SER A 46 0.21 -1.66 5.29
CA SER A 46 -0.46 -2.75 4.61
C SER A 46 0.03 -2.82 3.17
N LYS A 47 0.25 -4.04 2.69
CA LYS A 47 0.71 -4.31 1.33
C LYS A 47 -0.31 -3.82 0.31
N LEU A 48 0.16 -3.15 -0.73
CA LEU A 48 -0.66 -2.57 -1.78
C LEU A 48 -0.26 -3.16 -3.12
N GLU A 49 -1.25 -3.49 -3.93
CA GLU A 49 -1.06 -3.80 -5.33
C GLU A 49 -1.24 -2.53 -6.14
N ILE A 50 -0.17 -2.09 -6.82
CA ILE A 50 -0.19 -0.91 -7.68
C ILE A 50 -0.34 -1.36 -9.11
N ILE A 51 -1.41 -0.90 -9.76
CA ILE A 51 -1.58 -1.04 -11.21
C ILE A 51 -1.10 0.26 -11.85
N SER A 52 -0.05 0.17 -12.68
CA SER A 52 0.56 1.32 -13.35
C SER A 52 0.46 1.20 -14.87
N ASP A 53 -0.02 2.25 -15.54
CA ASP A 53 0.05 2.40 -17.01
C ASP A 53 1.30 3.20 -17.35
N GLY A 54 2.44 2.51 -17.48
CA GLY A 54 3.74 3.10 -17.81
C GLY A 54 4.31 4.05 -16.74
N ILE A 55 3.82 5.29 -16.71
CA ILE A 55 4.37 6.41 -15.91
C ILE A 55 3.41 6.84 -14.77
N LYS A 56 2.14 6.39 -14.78
CA LYS A 56 1.12 6.80 -13.81
C LYS A 56 0.55 5.60 -13.06
N ILE A 57 0.34 5.77 -11.76
CA ILE A 57 -0.43 4.84 -10.93
C ILE A 57 -1.90 5.04 -11.30
N ILE A 58 -2.54 4.02 -11.85
CA ILE A 58 -3.94 4.05 -12.26
C ILE A 58 -4.83 3.71 -11.06
N GLU A 59 -4.43 2.68 -10.31
CA GLU A 59 -5.28 2.08 -9.29
C GLU A 59 -4.42 1.42 -8.21
N ILE A 60 -4.92 1.46 -6.97
CA ILE A 60 -4.37 0.72 -5.85
C ILE A 60 -5.41 -0.27 -5.36
N LYS A 61 -5.04 -1.54 -5.31
CA LYS A 61 -5.86 -2.61 -4.76
C LYS A 61 -5.26 -3.12 -3.47
N ALA A 62 -6.14 -3.58 -2.57
CA ALA A 62 -5.70 -4.37 -1.44
C ALA A 62 -5.16 -5.69 -1.99
N THR A 63 -4.00 -6.13 -1.50
CA THR A 63 -3.50 -7.47 -1.86
C THR A 63 -4.50 -8.49 -1.35
N ASP A 64 -4.85 -9.46 -2.20
CA ASP A 64 -5.78 -10.54 -1.93
C ASP A 64 -5.17 -11.50 -0.89
N TYR A 65 -5.19 -11.08 0.37
CA TYR A 65 -4.98 -11.99 1.50
C TYR A 65 -6.34 -12.60 1.85
N PRO A 66 -6.42 -13.92 2.05
CA PRO A 66 -7.65 -14.55 2.46
C PRO A 66 -8.11 -13.93 3.80
N GLU A 67 -9.28 -13.28 3.75
CA GLU A 67 -10.17 -13.02 4.88
C GLU A 67 -9.75 -11.99 5.95
N VAL A 68 -8.93 -10.98 5.62
CA VAL A 68 -8.77 -9.83 6.53
C VAL A 68 -8.93 -8.51 5.77
N PHE A 69 -10.17 -8.05 5.64
CA PHE A 69 -10.52 -6.71 5.12
C PHE A 69 -10.17 -5.58 6.11
N ASP A 70 -9.86 -5.93 7.36
CA ASP A 70 -9.26 -5.03 8.34
C ASP A 70 -7.79 -4.81 8.01
N SER A 71 -7.29 -3.60 8.27
CA SER A 71 -5.86 -3.34 8.09
C SER A 71 -5.05 -4.26 9.02
N PRO A 72 -4.09 -5.06 8.50
CA PRO A 72 -3.21 -5.88 9.34
C PRO A 72 -2.31 -5.07 10.29
N ALA A 73 -2.37 -3.73 10.22
CA ALA A 73 -1.80 -2.83 11.22
C ALA A 73 -2.39 -3.01 12.63
N LYS A 74 -3.56 -3.66 12.75
CA LYS A 74 -4.04 -4.19 14.02
C LYS A 74 -3.24 -5.45 14.37
N CYS A 75 -1.95 -5.30 14.68
CA CYS A 75 -1.24 -6.35 15.38
C CYS A 75 -1.95 -6.54 16.73
N ALA A 76 -2.64 -7.66 16.89
CA ALA A 76 -3.08 -8.13 18.20
C ALA A 76 -1.81 -8.37 19.03
N HIS A 77 -1.38 -7.35 19.76
CA HIS A 77 -0.45 -7.52 20.88
C HIS A 77 -1.14 -8.47 21.85
N TYR A 78 -0.85 -9.75 21.70
CA TYR A 78 -1.09 -10.76 22.72
C TYR A 78 -0.13 -10.40 23.86
N PHE A 79 -0.68 -9.87 24.94
CA PHE A 79 0.03 -9.80 26.22
C PHE A 79 0.05 -11.18 26.87
#